data_AF-A0AAW1CNU9-F1
#
_entry.id   AF-A0AAW1CNU9-F1
#
_cell.length_a   1.000
_cell.length_b   1.000
_cell.length_c   1.000
_cell.angle_alpha   90.00
_cell.angle_beta   90.00
_cell.angle_gamma   90.00
#
_symmetry.space_group_name_H-M   'P 1'
#
loop_
_entity.id
_entity.type
_entity.pdbx_description
1 polymer ?
#
loop_
_entity_poly.entity_id
_entity_poly.type
_entity_poly.pdbx_seq_one_letter_code
_entity_poly.pdbx_strand_id
1 'polypeptide(L)'
;MSENTKEQDEQEAIVQFLKKLDVTRDDLGFEKKIILEKNDIRERQRKAWKVILDDLKMISKKKFTRLPIEYSPVFANRSMHVEVHDIRRKKKKEKTAYTGELKPRFPFNRFRVETVLKRTIGKFCETMKKFHKNDSQWIAKSLASLILHKVHKLKYDRHKLIVTVRLYEEKEQYKKVSMTYMWDCDFDGHCHFQQSGPGYVVVASVLALYIE
;
A
#
# COMPACT_ATOMS: atom_id res chain seq x y z
N MET A 1 -24.44 23.61 -20.91
CA MET A 1 -25.03 22.67 -19.93
C MET A 1 -24.84 21.18 -20.28
N SER A 2 -24.28 20.84 -21.45
CA SER A 2 -24.12 19.45 -21.91
C SER A 2 -22.78 18.77 -21.53
N GLU A 3 -21.82 19.52 -20.95
CA GLU A 3 -20.51 18.97 -20.58
C GLU A 3 -20.51 18.31 -19.20
N ASN A 4 -21.26 18.86 -18.23
CA ASN A 4 -21.33 18.29 -16.87
C ASN A 4 -21.96 16.89 -16.83
N THR A 5 -22.96 16.61 -17.67
CA THR A 5 -23.59 15.29 -17.75
C THR A 5 -22.64 14.24 -18.33
N LYS A 6 -21.86 14.59 -19.37
CA LYS A 6 -20.85 13.67 -19.93
C LYS A 6 -19.73 13.36 -18.95
N GLU A 7 -19.32 14.34 -18.13
CA GLU A 7 -18.28 14.12 -17.11
C GLU A 7 -18.78 13.24 -15.96
N GLN A 8 -20.05 13.37 -15.57
CA GLN A 8 -20.66 12.46 -14.59
C GLN A 8 -20.78 11.03 -15.14
N ASP A 9 -21.21 10.86 -16.38
CA ASP A 9 -21.32 9.54 -17.01
C ASP A 9 -19.95 8.82 -17.14
N GLU A 10 -18.87 9.57 -17.43
CA GLU A 10 -17.51 9.03 -17.49
C GLU A 10 -16.97 8.65 -16.11
N GLN A 11 -17.24 9.46 -15.09
CA GLN A 11 -16.92 9.14 -13.70
C GLN A 11 -17.68 7.89 -13.25
N GLU A 12 -18.96 7.79 -13.58
CA GLU A 12 -19.76 6.60 -13.32
C GLU A 12 -19.23 5.39 -14.08
N ALA A 13 -18.77 5.54 -15.32
CA ALA A 13 -18.16 4.45 -16.08
C ALA A 13 -16.83 3.97 -15.46
N ILE A 14 -15.98 4.87 -14.98
CA ILE A 14 -14.74 4.51 -14.26
C ILE A 14 -15.08 3.83 -12.93
N VAL A 15 -16.04 4.38 -12.18
CA VAL A 15 -16.51 3.80 -10.91
C VAL A 15 -17.17 2.45 -11.15
N GLN A 16 -17.97 2.29 -12.20
CA GLN A 16 -18.60 1.02 -12.59
C GLN A 16 -17.59 0.03 -13.15
N PHE A 17 -16.54 0.46 -13.85
CA PHE A 17 -15.44 -0.41 -14.27
C PHE A 17 -14.65 -0.90 -13.06
N LEU A 18 -14.36 -0.02 -12.10
CA LEU A 18 -13.69 -0.36 -10.85
C LEU A 18 -14.56 -1.23 -9.94
N LYS A 19 -15.89 -1.02 -9.91
CA LYS A 19 -16.88 -1.86 -9.22
C LYS A 19 -17.13 -3.20 -9.93
N LYS A 20 -17.19 -3.25 -11.27
CA LYS A 20 -17.24 -4.52 -12.02
C LYS A 20 -15.98 -5.35 -11.83
N LEU A 21 -14.89 -4.71 -11.47
CA LEU A 21 -13.64 -5.36 -11.09
C LEU A 21 -13.57 -5.68 -9.59
N ASP A 22 -14.68 -5.54 -8.83
CA ASP A 22 -14.81 -5.78 -7.38
C ASP A 22 -14.03 -7.02 -6.95
N VAL A 23 -12.79 -6.77 -6.57
CA VAL A 23 -12.31 -7.23 -5.28
C VAL A 23 -13.10 -6.36 -4.30
N THR A 24 -14.09 -6.94 -3.62
CA THR A 24 -14.88 -6.15 -2.66
C THR A 24 -13.93 -5.48 -1.67
N ARG A 25 -14.35 -4.34 -1.12
CA ARG A 25 -13.64 -3.66 -0.02
C ARG A 25 -13.33 -4.63 1.13
N ASP A 26 -14.13 -5.70 1.23
CA ASP A 26 -14.03 -6.78 2.20
C ASP A 26 -13.14 -7.96 1.78
N ASP A 27 -12.93 -8.20 0.47
CA ASP A 27 -12.08 -9.29 -0.07
C ASP A 27 -10.58 -9.02 0.08
N LEU A 28 -10.19 -7.77 0.36
CA LEU A 28 -8.80 -7.41 0.66
C LEU A 28 -8.43 -7.59 2.14
N GLY A 29 -9.38 -7.94 3.02
CA GLY A 29 -9.09 -8.29 4.42
C GLY A 29 -8.52 -7.15 5.30
N PHE A 30 -8.34 -5.94 4.80
CA PHE A 30 -7.77 -4.81 5.55
C PHE A 30 -8.77 -4.05 6.42
N GLU A 31 -10.08 -4.22 6.20
CA GLU A 31 -11.15 -3.57 6.98
C GLU A 31 -11.90 -4.53 7.92
N LYS A 32 -11.37 -5.73 8.22
CA LYS A 32 -11.86 -6.43 9.42
C LYS A 32 -11.53 -5.57 10.63
N LYS A 33 -12.53 -4.85 11.15
CA LYS A 33 -12.48 -4.20 12.45
C LYS A 33 -12.06 -5.29 13.43
N ILE A 34 -10.78 -5.29 13.82
CA ILE A 34 -10.29 -6.24 14.81
C ILE A 34 -11.01 -5.84 16.10
N ILE A 35 -12.14 -6.49 16.36
CA ILE A 35 -12.84 -6.43 17.64
C ILE A 35 -11.98 -7.32 18.54
N LEU A 36 -11.04 -6.66 19.23
CA LEU A 36 -10.30 -7.30 20.31
C LEU A 36 -11.26 -7.40 21.50
N GLU A 37 -11.17 -8.49 22.26
CA GLU A 37 -11.88 -8.58 23.52
C GLU A 37 -11.37 -7.51 24.49
N LYS A 38 -12.29 -6.93 25.28
CA LYS A 38 -12.09 -5.75 26.15
C LYS A 38 -10.88 -5.86 27.11
N ASN A 39 -10.38 -7.07 27.35
CA ASN A 39 -9.25 -7.39 28.24
C ASN A 39 -7.94 -7.73 27.51
N ASP A 40 -7.86 -7.63 26.18
CA ASP A 40 -6.61 -7.88 25.45
C ASP A 40 -5.61 -6.73 25.61
N ILE A 41 -4.36 -7.07 25.89
CA ILE A 41 -3.23 -6.15 26.09
C ILE A 41 -3.04 -5.24 24.87
N ARG A 42 -3.33 -5.76 23.67
CA ARG A 42 -3.25 -5.02 22.41
C ARG A 42 -4.28 -3.89 22.30
N GLU A 43 -5.44 -4.04 22.93
CA GLU A 43 -6.46 -2.99 22.94
C GLU A 43 -6.08 -1.84 23.88
N ARG A 44 -5.43 -2.17 25.02
CA ARG A 44 -4.83 -1.16 25.91
C ARG A 44 -3.72 -0.39 25.21
N GLN A 45 -2.84 -1.09 24.49
CA GLN A 45 -1.81 -0.45 23.66
C GLN A 45 -2.43 0.42 22.56
N ARG A 46 -3.48 -0.05 21.87
CA ARG A 46 -4.18 0.73 20.85
C ARG A 46 -4.83 2.00 21.42
N LYS A 47 -5.40 1.94 22.63
CA LYS A 47 -5.95 3.10 23.33
C LYS A 47 -4.85 4.09 23.73
N ALA A 48 -3.74 3.61 24.29
CA ALA A 48 -2.59 4.44 24.64
C ALA A 48 -1.98 5.13 23.40
N TRP A 49 -1.80 4.40 22.30
CA TRP A 49 -1.33 4.95 21.03
C TRP A 49 -2.29 5.96 20.43
N LYS A 50 -3.60 5.77 20.59
CA LYS A 50 -4.61 6.72 20.12
C LYS A 50 -4.53 8.04 20.88
N VAL A 51 -4.32 8.00 22.20
CA VAL A 51 -4.09 9.19 23.03
C VAL A 51 -2.81 9.92 22.59
N ILE A 52 -1.69 9.20 22.41
CA ILE A 52 -0.43 9.78 21.91
C ILE A 52 -0.60 10.42 20.53
N LEU A 53 -1.33 9.76 19.62
CA LEU A 53 -1.60 10.29 18.28
C LEU A 53 -2.49 11.54 18.31
N ASP A 54 -3.46 11.59 19.22
CA ASP A 54 -4.34 12.74 19.37
C ASP A 54 -3.60 13.92 20.02
N ASP A 55 -2.66 13.67 20.95
CA ASP A 55 -1.75 14.67 21.49
C ASP A 55 -0.77 15.20 20.43
N LEU A 56 -0.21 14.32 19.58
CA LEU A 56 0.65 14.73 18.46
C LEU A 56 -0.11 15.55 17.41
N LYS A 57 -1.40 15.24 17.17
CA LYS A 57 -2.27 16.06 16.31
C LYS A 57 -2.61 17.40 16.95
N MET A 58 -2.76 17.48 18.27
CA MET A 58 -2.91 18.74 18.99
C MET A 58 -1.65 19.60 18.87
N ILE A 59 -0.46 18.98 18.99
CA ILE A 59 0.84 19.64 18.82
C ILE A 59 1.02 20.15 17.39
N SER A 60 0.63 19.36 16.38
CA SER A 60 0.67 19.74 14.96
C SER A 60 -0.25 20.92 14.61
N LYS A 61 -1.31 21.17 15.39
CA LYS A 61 -2.28 22.26 15.13
C LYS A 61 -1.89 23.59 15.77
N LYS A 62 -0.99 23.60 16.75
CA LYS A 62 -0.43 24.84 17.30
C LYS A 62 0.81 25.23 16.49
N LYS A 63 0.76 26.42 15.87
CA LYS A 63 1.91 27.00 15.15
C LYS A 63 3.15 26.95 16.05
N PHE A 64 4.24 26.47 15.46
CA PHE A 64 5.54 26.26 16.06
C PHE A 64 6.06 27.53 16.75
N THR A 65 5.88 27.63 18.07
CA THR A 65 6.73 28.46 18.92
C THR A 65 7.55 27.48 19.75
N ARG A 66 8.87 27.54 19.53
CA ARG A 66 9.94 26.75 20.14
C ARG A 66 9.56 26.26 21.55
N LEU A 67 9.68 24.97 21.81
CA LEU A 67 9.72 24.48 23.19
C LEU A 67 11.13 24.03 23.56
N PRO A 68 11.55 24.32 24.80
CA PRO A 68 12.91 24.11 25.27
C PRO A 68 13.14 22.63 25.58
N ILE A 69 14.39 22.22 25.45
CA ILE A 69 14.89 20.99 26.03
C ILE A 69 14.89 21.19 27.55
N GLU A 70 13.78 20.87 28.21
CA GLU A 70 13.80 20.58 29.64
C GLU A 70 13.06 19.26 29.87
N TYR A 71 13.89 18.23 30.11
CA TYR A 71 13.50 16.92 30.56
C TYR A 71 12.73 17.05 31.89
N SER A 72 11.41 16.88 31.85
CA SER A 72 10.63 16.69 33.08
C SER A 72 10.93 15.29 33.67
N PRO A 73 11.35 15.18 34.94
CA PRO A 73 11.73 13.90 35.56
C PRO A 73 10.52 13.01 35.87
N VAL A 74 9.29 13.48 35.63
CA VAL A 74 8.07 12.70 35.88
C VAL A 74 7.92 11.52 34.91
N PHE A 75 8.58 11.57 33.74
CA PHE A 75 8.60 10.46 32.78
C PHE A 75 9.76 9.46 33.00
N ALA A 76 10.76 9.81 33.82
CA ALA A 76 11.92 8.95 34.07
C ALA A 76 11.63 7.79 35.04
N ASN A 77 10.61 7.93 35.90
CA ASN A 77 10.28 6.92 36.91
C ASN A 77 9.27 5.87 36.43
N ARG A 78 8.85 5.91 35.15
CA ARG A 78 8.31 4.72 34.49
C ARG A 78 9.45 3.93 33.87
N SER A 79 10.36 3.47 34.73
CA SER A 79 11.09 2.24 34.45
C SER A 79 10.02 1.17 34.25
N MET A 80 9.71 0.86 32.99
CA MET A 80 9.07 -0.39 32.67
C MET A 80 10.08 -1.48 33.02
N HIS A 81 10.08 -1.91 34.29
CA HIS A 81 10.35 -3.30 34.55
C HIS A 81 9.27 -4.08 33.82
N VAL A 82 9.59 -4.42 32.57
CA VAL A 82 9.00 -5.55 31.91
C VAL A 82 9.53 -6.73 32.71
N GLU A 83 8.80 -7.12 33.76
CA GLU A 83 8.79 -8.51 34.13
C GLU A 83 8.32 -9.23 32.87
N VAL A 84 9.29 -9.81 32.16
CA VAL A 84 9.04 -10.75 31.09
C VAL A 84 8.45 -11.96 31.80
N HIS A 85 7.18 -11.87 32.18
CA HIS A 85 6.39 -13.06 32.30
C HIS A 85 6.39 -13.63 30.89
N ASP A 86 7.23 -14.65 30.73
CA ASP A 86 7.25 -15.58 29.63
C ASP A 86 5.86 -16.19 29.51
N ILE A 87 4.93 -15.43 28.92
CA ILE A 87 3.76 -15.98 28.28
C ILE A 87 4.33 -16.64 27.04
N ARG A 88 4.88 -17.85 27.23
CA ARG A 88 5.01 -18.89 26.22
C ARG A 88 3.61 -19.21 25.72
N ARG A 89 2.98 -18.27 25.03
CA ARG A 89 2.06 -18.60 23.95
C ARG A 89 2.94 -19.33 22.95
N LYS A 90 3.00 -20.64 23.11
CA LYS A 90 3.18 -21.55 21.99
C LYS A 90 2.04 -21.21 21.03
N LYS A 91 2.21 -20.14 20.24
CA LYS A 91 1.68 -20.15 18.89
C LYS A 91 2.08 -21.52 18.40
N LYS A 92 1.12 -22.35 18.04
CA LYS A 92 1.40 -23.45 17.13
C LYS A 92 2.16 -22.74 16.03
N LYS A 93 3.49 -22.88 16.02
CA LYS A 93 4.25 -22.65 14.82
C LYS A 93 3.56 -23.67 13.94
N GLU A 94 2.63 -23.20 13.09
CA GLU A 94 2.47 -23.86 11.81
C GLU A 94 3.90 -24.09 11.42
N LYS A 95 4.32 -25.36 11.41
CA LYS A 95 5.60 -25.71 10.86
C LYS A 95 5.46 -25.12 9.46
N THR A 96 6.02 -23.94 9.22
CA THR A 96 6.47 -23.57 7.90
C THR A 96 7.32 -24.78 7.59
N ALA A 97 6.73 -25.69 6.81
CA ALA A 97 7.41 -26.92 6.48
C ALA A 97 8.75 -26.42 5.96
N TYR A 98 9.80 -26.77 6.67
CA TYR A 98 11.16 -26.54 6.21
C TYR A 98 11.23 -27.38 4.95
N THR A 99 10.79 -26.79 3.86
CA THR A 99 11.07 -27.25 2.53
C THR A 99 12.57 -27.01 2.47
N GLY A 100 13.37 -28.08 2.46
CA GLY A 100 14.84 -27.98 2.39
C GLY A 100 15.34 -27.32 1.09
N GLU A 101 14.46 -26.63 0.37
CA GLU A 101 14.68 -25.89 -0.84
C GLU A 101 14.72 -24.40 -0.48
N LEU A 102 15.94 -23.88 -0.34
CA LEU A 102 16.20 -22.45 -0.15
C LEU A 102 15.83 -21.61 -1.38
N LYS A 103 15.64 -22.25 -2.54
CA LYS A 103 15.37 -21.58 -3.81
C LYS A 103 13.87 -21.57 -4.13
N PRO A 104 13.30 -20.46 -4.61
CA PRO A 104 11.92 -20.42 -5.05
C PRO A 104 11.73 -21.35 -6.25
N ARG A 105 10.71 -22.23 -6.19
CA ARG A 105 10.31 -23.03 -7.35
C ARG A 105 9.71 -22.14 -8.44
N PHE A 106 8.98 -21.11 -8.02
CA PHE A 106 8.39 -20.12 -8.90
C PHE A 106 8.98 -18.73 -8.63
N PRO A 107 10.16 -18.39 -9.19
CA PRO A 107 10.80 -17.10 -8.99
C PRO A 107 10.00 -15.97 -9.66
N PHE A 108 10.27 -14.74 -9.21
CA PHE A 108 9.67 -13.57 -9.82
C PHE A 108 10.06 -13.45 -11.31
N ASN A 109 9.06 -13.44 -12.18
CA ASN A 109 9.26 -13.27 -13.62
C ASN A 109 8.78 -11.90 -14.06
N ARG A 110 9.73 -11.01 -14.36
CA ARG A 110 9.49 -9.64 -14.81
C ARG A 110 8.56 -9.58 -16.03
N PHE A 111 8.77 -10.40 -17.05
CA PHE A 111 7.98 -10.35 -18.30
C PHE A 111 6.50 -10.69 -18.08
N ARG A 112 6.22 -11.66 -17.18
CA ARG A 112 4.84 -11.99 -16.83
C ARG A 112 4.15 -10.84 -16.11
N VAL A 113 4.83 -10.19 -15.18
CA VAL A 113 4.31 -9.00 -14.49
C VAL A 113 4.13 -7.83 -15.46
N GLU A 114 5.09 -7.61 -16.36
CA GLU A 114 5.01 -6.56 -17.38
C GLU A 114 3.78 -6.74 -18.27
N THR A 115 3.47 -7.98 -18.67
CA THR A 115 2.27 -8.31 -19.44
C THR A 115 0.99 -7.98 -18.67
N VAL A 116 0.96 -8.27 -17.36
CA VAL A 116 -0.17 -7.91 -16.49
C VAL A 116 -0.31 -6.39 -16.37
N LEU A 117 0.80 -5.67 -16.22
CA LEU A 117 0.82 -4.20 -16.16
C LEU A 117 0.31 -3.59 -17.47
N LYS A 118 0.89 -3.97 -18.61
CA LYS A 118 0.47 -3.53 -19.95
C LYS A 118 -1.03 -3.71 -20.17
N ARG A 119 -1.57 -4.90 -19.87
CA ARG A 119 -2.99 -5.19 -20.05
C ARG A 119 -3.90 -4.42 -19.08
N THR A 120 -3.44 -4.20 -17.85
CA THR A 120 -4.27 -3.55 -16.82
C THR A 120 -4.28 -2.05 -16.97
N ILE A 121 -3.11 -1.46 -17.22
CA ILE A 121 -2.94 -0.02 -17.40
C ILE A 121 -3.47 0.40 -18.76
N GLY A 122 -3.28 -0.40 -19.82
CA GLY A 122 -3.87 -0.13 -21.13
C GLY A 122 -5.39 0.01 -21.08
N LYS A 123 -6.08 -0.97 -20.48
CA LYS A 123 -7.54 -0.92 -20.26
C LYS A 123 -7.98 0.27 -19.41
N PHE A 124 -7.19 0.61 -18.40
CA PHE A 124 -7.46 1.76 -17.54
C PHE A 124 -7.35 3.07 -18.33
N CYS A 125 -6.31 3.21 -19.16
CA CYS A 125 -6.12 4.37 -20.02
C CYS A 125 -7.21 4.51 -21.10
N GLU A 126 -7.72 3.39 -21.63
CA GLU A 126 -8.87 3.38 -22.54
C GLU A 126 -10.16 3.87 -21.85
N THR A 127 -10.32 3.57 -20.56
CA THR A 127 -11.52 3.93 -19.79
C THR A 127 -11.48 5.38 -19.31
N MET A 128 -10.30 5.88 -18.92
CA MET A 128 -10.11 7.22 -18.37
C MET A 128 -9.74 8.23 -19.47
N LYS A 129 -10.70 9.05 -19.87
CA LYS A 129 -10.49 10.06 -20.92
C LYS A 129 -9.96 11.41 -20.43
N LYS A 130 -10.17 11.75 -19.16
CA LYS A 130 -9.71 13.00 -18.56
C LYS A 130 -9.08 12.79 -17.19
N PHE A 131 -8.14 13.66 -16.84
CA PHE A 131 -7.54 13.68 -15.51
C PHE A 131 -8.38 14.51 -14.53
N HIS A 132 -8.82 13.85 -13.44
CA HIS A 132 -9.53 14.51 -12.35
C HIS A 132 -8.65 14.55 -11.10
N LYS A 133 -8.24 15.76 -10.69
CA LYS A 133 -7.34 15.96 -9.54
C LYS A 133 -7.92 15.42 -8.23
N ASN A 134 -9.21 15.65 -7.98
CA ASN A 134 -9.88 15.26 -6.74
C ASN A 134 -9.92 13.73 -6.55
N ASP A 135 -10.09 12.99 -7.64
CA ASP A 135 -10.24 11.53 -7.60
C ASP A 135 -8.93 10.79 -7.83
N SER A 136 -7.89 11.49 -8.30
CA SER A 136 -6.58 10.92 -8.66
C SER A 136 -5.98 10.01 -7.58
N GLN A 137 -6.10 10.39 -6.30
CA GLN A 137 -5.58 9.59 -5.19
C GLN A 137 -6.36 8.27 -5.01
N TRP A 138 -7.69 8.34 -5.09
CA TRP A 138 -8.53 7.15 -4.98
C TRP A 138 -8.31 6.22 -6.17
N ILE A 139 -8.30 6.78 -7.39
CA ILE A 139 -8.03 6.06 -8.63
C ILE A 139 -6.67 5.35 -8.57
N ALA A 140 -5.61 6.04 -8.15
CA ALA A 140 -4.27 5.45 -8.03
C ALA A 140 -4.24 4.30 -7.01
N LYS A 141 -4.93 4.44 -5.86
CA LYS A 141 -5.05 3.37 -4.86
C LYS A 141 -5.81 2.16 -5.42
N SER A 142 -6.95 2.39 -6.07
CA SER A 142 -7.77 1.33 -6.68
C SER A 142 -6.98 0.58 -7.76
N LEU A 143 -6.24 1.31 -8.61
CA LEU A 143 -5.37 0.72 -9.63
C LEU A 143 -4.22 -0.08 -9.01
N ALA A 144 -3.60 0.42 -7.93
CA ALA A 144 -2.56 -0.31 -7.20
C ALA A 144 -3.10 -1.62 -6.61
N SER A 145 -4.27 -1.60 -5.98
CA SER A 145 -4.93 -2.80 -5.44
C SER A 145 -5.26 -3.81 -6.54
N LEU A 146 -5.75 -3.33 -7.69
CA LEU A 146 -6.07 -4.18 -8.84
C LEU A 146 -4.81 -4.87 -9.41
N ILE A 147 -3.72 -4.11 -9.56
CA ILE A 147 -2.44 -4.65 -10.03
C ILE A 147 -1.92 -5.67 -9.03
N LEU A 148 -1.90 -5.34 -7.73
CA LEU A 148 -1.45 -6.25 -6.67
C LEU A 148 -2.23 -7.57 -6.72
N HIS A 149 -3.56 -7.51 -6.83
CA HIS A 149 -4.41 -8.69 -6.90
C HIS A 149 -4.09 -9.54 -8.14
N LYS A 150 -3.90 -8.93 -9.31
CA LYS A 150 -3.55 -9.65 -10.55
C LYS A 150 -2.16 -10.27 -10.51
N VAL A 151 -1.18 -9.58 -9.93
CA VAL A 151 0.19 -10.11 -9.78
C VAL A 151 0.20 -11.23 -8.74
N HIS A 152 -0.57 -11.12 -7.67
CA HIS A 152 -0.72 -12.18 -6.67
C HIS A 152 -1.31 -13.47 -7.26
N LYS A 153 -2.20 -13.38 -8.27
CA LYS A 153 -2.71 -14.55 -9.02
C LYS A 153 -1.64 -15.33 -9.78
N LEU A 154 -0.47 -14.74 -10.03
CA LEU A 154 0.65 -15.43 -10.66
C LEU A 154 1.37 -16.41 -9.73
N LYS A 155 1.04 -16.40 -8.43
CA LYS A 155 1.52 -17.33 -7.38
C LYS A 155 3.06 -17.43 -7.33
N TYR A 156 3.70 -16.29 -7.07
CA TYR A 156 5.14 -16.28 -6.79
C TYR A 156 5.41 -16.81 -5.38
N ASP A 157 6.35 -17.73 -5.25
CA ASP A 157 6.64 -18.40 -3.99
C ASP A 157 7.49 -17.50 -3.10
N ARG A 158 7.07 -17.29 -1.85
CA ARG A 158 7.86 -16.59 -0.81
C ARG A 158 8.24 -15.14 -1.15
N HIS A 159 7.53 -14.49 -2.07
CA HIS A 159 7.75 -13.07 -2.38
C HIS A 159 6.69 -12.19 -1.71
N LYS A 160 7.13 -11.14 -1.01
CA LYS A 160 6.29 -9.98 -0.67
C LYS A 160 6.26 -9.04 -1.87
N LEU A 161 5.05 -8.68 -2.29
CA LEU A 161 4.83 -7.77 -3.40
C LEU A 161 4.52 -6.37 -2.89
N ILE A 162 5.22 -5.38 -3.42
CA ILE A 162 4.96 -3.95 -3.20
C ILE A 162 4.60 -3.35 -4.55
N VAL A 163 3.43 -2.72 -4.62
CA VAL A 163 2.97 -2.04 -5.83
C VAL A 163 2.88 -0.55 -5.55
N THR A 164 3.51 0.23 -6.40
CA THR A 164 3.43 1.70 -6.38
C THR A 164 2.84 2.17 -7.69
N VAL A 165 1.82 3.02 -7.61
CA VAL A 165 1.18 3.64 -8.77
C VAL A 165 1.25 5.15 -8.57
N ARG A 166 1.72 5.85 -9.59
CA ARG A 166 1.76 7.29 -9.67
C ARG A 166 0.92 7.71 -10.86
N LEU A 167 -0.01 8.61 -10.59
CA LEU A 167 -0.83 9.25 -11.60
C LEU A 167 -0.53 10.75 -11.52
N TYR A 168 -0.15 11.36 -12.63
CA TYR A 168 0.08 12.80 -12.68
C TYR A 168 -0.40 13.40 -13.99
N GLU A 169 -0.89 14.63 -13.87
CA GLU A 169 -1.29 15.45 -15.01
C GLU A 169 -0.06 15.84 -15.84
N GLU A 170 -0.23 15.78 -17.16
CA GLU A 170 0.77 16.19 -18.14
C GLU A 170 0.54 17.67 -18.46
N LYS A 171 1.39 18.54 -17.90
CA LYS A 171 1.32 20.00 -18.07
C LYS A 171 2.57 20.58 -18.72
N GLU A 172 3.21 19.83 -19.61
CA GLU A 172 4.49 20.21 -20.22
C GLU A 172 5.59 20.51 -19.17
N GLN A 173 5.46 19.91 -17.97
CA GLN A 173 6.42 20.06 -16.88
C GLN A 173 7.40 18.90 -16.90
N TYR A 174 8.69 19.19 -16.84
CA TYR A 174 9.70 18.17 -16.64
C TYR A 174 9.60 17.58 -15.22
N LYS A 175 9.36 16.27 -15.13
CA LYS A 175 9.33 15.53 -13.87
C LYS A 175 10.30 14.37 -13.96
N LYS A 176 11.33 14.40 -13.09
CA LYS A 176 12.25 13.29 -12.90
C LYS A 176 11.97 12.64 -11.55
N VAL A 177 11.74 11.34 -11.54
CA VAL A 177 11.60 10.56 -10.30
C VAL A 177 12.62 9.45 -10.30
N SER A 178 13.50 9.44 -9.31
CA SER A 178 14.44 8.37 -9.04
C SER A 178 14.03 7.62 -7.78
N MET A 179 14.17 6.30 -7.79
CA MET A 179 14.04 5.47 -6.60
C MET A 179 15.27 4.58 -6.53
N THR A 180 15.95 4.59 -5.40
CA THR A 180 17.15 3.81 -5.15
C THR A 180 16.84 2.78 -4.08
N TYR A 181 17.24 1.54 -4.31
CA TYR A 181 17.13 0.49 -3.31
C TYR A 181 18.32 -0.46 -3.39
N MET A 182 18.49 -1.25 -2.34
CA MET A 182 19.47 -2.32 -2.22
C MET A 182 18.69 -3.63 -2.09
N TRP A 183 18.99 -4.61 -2.94
CA TRP A 183 18.16 -5.78 -3.21
C TRP A 183 19.08 -6.94 -3.56
N ASP A 184 18.59 -8.16 -3.33
CA ASP A 184 19.26 -9.37 -3.78
C ASP A 184 19.08 -9.56 -5.29
N CYS A 185 20.18 -9.68 -6.04
CA CYS A 185 20.13 -9.83 -7.49
C CYS A 185 19.59 -11.19 -7.94
N ASP A 186 19.66 -12.20 -7.08
CA ASP A 186 19.29 -13.56 -7.42
C ASP A 186 17.80 -13.84 -7.18
N PHE A 187 17.23 -13.22 -6.13
CA PHE A 187 15.86 -13.51 -5.70
C PHE A 187 14.90 -12.34 -5.80
N ASP A 188 15.35 -11.10 -5.59
CA ASP A 188 14.46 -9.95 -5.69
C ASP A 188 14.20 -9.58 -7.16
N GLY A 189 13.08 -8.89 -7.38
CA GLY A 189 12.71 -8.49 -8.73
C GLY A 189 11.94 -7.19 -8.76
N HIS A 190 12.02 -6.49 -9.90
CA HIS A 190 11.12 -5.40 -10.21
C HIS A 190 10.61 -5.44 -11.63
N CYS A 191 9.47 -4.79 -11.80
CA CYS A 191 8.95 -4.41 -13.09
C CYS A 191 8.45 -2.97 -13.03
N HIS A 192 8.85 -2.17 -14.00
CA HIS A 192 8.38 -0.80 -14.17
C HIS A 192 7.63 -0.70 -15.50
N PHE A 193 6.50 -0.02 -15.48
CA PHE A 193 5.72 0.25 -16.69
C PHE A 193 5.14 1.66 -16.63
N GLN A 194 5.24 2.36 -17.75
CA GLN A 194 4.72 3.70 -17.93
C GLN A 194 3.86 3.74 -19.18
N GLN A 195 2.74 4.44 -19.09
CA GLN A 195 1.87 4.71 -20.23
C GLN A 195 1.30 6.12 -20.11
N SER A 196 1.32 6.86 -21.21
CA SER A 196 0.66 8.16 -21.33
C SER A 196 -0.77 7.97 -21.82
N GLY A 197 -1.70 8.66 -21.18
CA GLY A 197 -3.08 8.82 -21.62
C GLY A 197 -3.32 10.26 -22.10
N PRO A 198 -4.58 10.62 -22.41
CA PRO A 198 -4.93 11.98 -22.84
C PRO A 198 -4.79 12.99 -21.68
N GLY A 199 -3.64 13.67 -21.62
CA GLY A 199 -3.36 14.73 -20.63
C GLY A 199 -2.88 14.24 -19.25
N TYR A 200 -2.51 12.96 -19.13
CA TYR A 200 -1.94 12.40 -17.92
C TYR A 200 -0.98 11.26 -18.22
N VAL A 201 -0.14 10.94 -17.25
CA VAL A 201 0.77 9.80 -17.32
C VAL A 201 0.55 8.91 -16.10
N VAL A 202 0.50 7.61 -16.37
CA VAL A 202 0.44 6.54 -15.37
C VAL A 202 1.80 5.87 -15.31
N VAL A 203 2.35 5.78 -14.11
CA VAL A 203 3.59 5.07 -13.83
C VAL A 203 3.32 4.04 -12.74
N ALA A 204 3.56 2.77 -13.04
CA ALA A 204 3.42 1.69 -12.09
C ALA A 204 4.76 0.95 -11.92
N SER A 205 5.14 0.72 -10.66
CA SER A 205 6.27 -0.13 -10.30
C SER A 205 5.80 -1.25 -9.38
N VAL A 206 6.18 -2.47 -9.71
CA VAL A 206 6.00 -3.66 -8.88
C VAL A 206 7.39 -4.08 -8.40
N LEU A 207 7.54 -4.21 -7.08
CA LEU A 207 8.74 -4.74 -6.43
C LEU A 207 8.36 -6.06 -5.79
N ALA A 208 9.19 -7.08 -5.98
CA ALA A 208 9.06 -8.38 -5.36
C ALA A 208 10.29 -8.61 -4.49
N LEU A 209 10.05 -8.80 -3.19
CA LEU A 209 11.07 -9.02 -2.19
C LEU A 209 10.98 -10.46 -1.70
N TYR A 210 12.06 -11.23 -1.85
CA TYR A 210 12.13 -12.61 -1.41
C TYR A 210 12.22 -12.70 0.13
N ILE A 211 11.57 -13.71 0.70
CA ILE A 211 11.54 -13.94 2.15
C ILE A 211 12.08 -15.34 2.45
N GLU A 212 13.20 -15.35 3.14
CA GLU A 212 13.86 -16.53 3.71
C GLU A 212 13.14 -17.14 4.93
#